data_AF-R7YCW4-F1
#
_entry.id   AF-R7YCW4-F1
#
_cell.length_a   1.000
_cell.length_b   1.000
_cell.length_c   1.000
_cell.angle_alpha   90.00
_cell.angle_beta   90.00
_cell.angle_gamma   90.00
#
_symmetry.space_group_name_H-M   'P 1'
#
loop_
_entity.id
_entity.type
_entity.pdbx_description
1 polymer ?
#
loop_
_entity_poly.entity_id
_entity_poly.type
_entity_poly.pdbx_seq_one_letter_code
_entity_poly.pdbx_strand_id
1 'polypeptide(L)'
;MVTPDPVAVADADRHRVAADTGAAAALALRVAEATVGLADVRAQLSALLRDVDAAVGVGDPARAFRQGFSPAVAAAAESLDDAENRLDAHRQVLVSGVDALLATDADASTHIGRGDVR
;
A
#
# COMPACT_ATOMS: atom_id res chain seq x y z
N MET A 1 13.56 51.03 33.47
CA MET A 1 12.69 50.74 32.32
C MET A 1 12.93 49.29 31.93
N VAL A 2 11.96 48.41 32.18
CA VAL A 2 12.01 47.00 31.79
C VAL A 2 11.44 46.90 30.39
N THR A 3 12.27 46.53 29.42
CA THR A 3 11.83 46.14 28.07
C THR A 3 11.11 44.79 28.20
N PRO A 4 9.86 44.64 27.71
CA PRO A 4 9.24 43.32 27.68
C PRO A 4 9.94 42.47 26.61
N ASP A 5 10.35 41.28 27.02
CA ASP A 5 10.85 40.20 26.17
C ASP A 5 9.75 39.81 25.16
N PRO A 6 10.03 39.66 23.85
CA PRO A 6 9.07 39.10 22.92
C PRO A 6 8.88 37.61 23.24
N VAL A 7 7.86 37.31 24.04
CA VAL A 7 7.45 35.94 24.36
C VAL A 7 7.08 35.23 23.06
N ALA A 8 7.98 34.34 22.63
CA ALA A 8 7.74 33.08 21.95
C ALA A 8 6.39 32.94 21.20
N VAL A 9 6.29 33.55 20.02
CA VAL A 9 5.27 33.17 19.01
C VAL A 9 5.84 32.19 17.99
N ALA A 10 7.09 31.73 18.18
CA ALA A 10 7.84 30.94 17.21
C ALA A 10 7.77 29.40 17.40
N ASP A 11 7.04 28.91 18.42
CA ASP A 11 6.96 27.46 18.71
C ASP A 11 5.59 26.83 18.38
N ALA A 12 4.53 27.63 18.18
CA ALA A 12 3.22 27.09 17.80
C ALA A 12 3.17 26.59 16.34
N ASP A 13 4.04 27.12 15.47
CA ASP A 13 4.07 26.76 14.04
C ASP A 13 4.90 25.51 13.72
N ARG A 14 5.67 24.97 14.68
CA ARG A 14 6.54 23.81 14.44
C ARG A 14 5.82 22.45 14.49
N HIS A 15 4.53 22.42 14.84
CA HIS A 15 3.77 21.18 15.05
C HIS A 15 2.66 20.91 14.03
N ARG A 16 2.41 21.82 13.07
CA ARG A 16 1.60 21.45 11.90
C ARG A 16 2.45 20.56 11.02
N VAL A 17 2.21 19.26 11.10
CA VAL A 17 2.72 18.33 10.10
C VAL A 17 2.11 18.77 8.78
N ALA A 18 2.88 19.43 7.92
CA ALA A 18 2.48 19.81 6.56
C ALA A 18 2.38 18.57 5.66
N ALA A 19 1.66 17.54 6.12
CA ALA A 19 1.42 16.33 5.38
C ALA A 19 0.19 16.54 4.50
N ASP A 20 0.37 16.38 3.19
CA ASP A 20 -0.72 16.31 2.23
C ASP A 20 -1.39 14.93 2.35
N THR A 21 -2.33 14.82 3.28
CA THR A 21 -3.12 13.60 3.51
C THR A 21 -3.97 13.23 2.30
N GLY A 22 -4.34 14.21 1.48
CA GLY A 22 -5.04 14.00 0.19
C GLY A 22 -4.16 13.28 -0.83
N ALA A 23 -2.91 13.72 -1.00
CA ALA A 23 -1.93 13.04 -1.84
C ALA A 23 -1.64 11.62 -1.33
N ALA A 24 -1.53 11.44 -0.02
CA ALA A 24 -1.30 10.12 0.58
C ALA A 24 -2.50 9.15 0.39
N ALA A 25 -3.74 9.65 0.51
CA ALA A 25 -4.94 8.87 0.21
C ALA A 25 -5.01 8.48 -1.28
N ALA A 26 -4.64 9.40 -2.19
CA ALA A 26 -4.57 9.11 -3.62
C ALA A 26 -3.53 8.04 -3.94
N LEU A 27 -2.38 8.05 -3.27
CA LEU A 27 -1.37 7.00 -3.39
C LEU A 27 -1.88 5.65 -2.88
N ALA A 28 -2.58 5.63 -1.74
CA ALA A 28 -3.17 4.40 -1.20
C ALA A 28 -4.21 3.79 -2.17
N LEU A 29 -5.02 4.62 -2.83
CA LEU A 29 -5.96 4.16 -3.87
C LEU A 29 -5.23 3.55 -5.07
N ARG A 30 -4.18 4.21 -5.58
CA ARG A 30 -3.38 3.69 -6.69
C ARG A 30 -2.69 2.37 -6.36
N VAL A 31 -2.26 2.19 -5.11
CA VAL A 31 -1.72 0.90 -4.64
C VAL A 31 -2.81 -0.17 -4.63
N ALA A 32 -4.02 0.16 -4.16
CA ALA A 32 -5.15 -0.77 -4.18
C ALA A 32 -5.54 -1.20 -5.62
N GLU A 33 -5.56 -0.25 -6.56
CA GLU A 33 -5.79 -0.54 -7.99
C GLU A 33 -4.71 -1.48 -8.56
N ALA A 34 -3.44 -1.27 -8.19
CA ALA A 34 -2.35 -2.15 -8.61
C ALA A 34 -2.50 -3.58 -8.04
N THR A 35 -2.94 -3.72 -6.78
CA THR A 35 -3.23 -5.03 -6.18
C THR A 35 -4.35 -5.76 -6.92
N VAL A 36 -5.42 -5.05 -7.30
CA VAL A 36 -6.51 -5.63 -8.12
C VAL A 36 -5.97 -6.09 -9.47
N GLY A 37 -5.16 -5.27 -10.14
CA GLY A 37 -4.56 -5.63 -11.42
C GLY A 37 -3.67 -6.88 -11.35
N LEU A 38 -2.92 -7.07 -10.25
CA LEU A 38 -2.13 -8.29 -10.04
C LEU A 38 -3.01 -9.52 -9.83
N ALA A 39 -4.09 -9.39 -9.06
CA ALA A 39 -5.04 -10.49 -8.85
C ALA A 39 -5.67 -10.94 -10.18
N ASP A 40 -6.00 -10.00 -11.07
CA ASP A 40 -6.49 -10.30 -12.41
C ASP A 40 -5.45 -11.04 -13.27
N VAL A 41 -4.18 -10.61 -13.23
CA VAL A 41 -3.08 -11.29 -13.92
C VAL A 41 -2.92 -12.72 -13.39
N ARG A 42 -2.98 -12.93 -12.07
CA ARG A 42 -2.92 -14.25 -11.46
C ARG A 42 -4.08 -15.15 -11.87
N ALA A 43 -5.29 -14.59 -11.97
CA ALA A 43 -6.46 -15.31 -12.47
C ALA A 43 -6.31 -15.72 -13.94
N GLN A 44 -5.81 -14.81 -14.79
CA GLN A 44 -5.54 -15.10 -16.21
C GLN A 44 -4.46 -16.16 -16.39
N LEU A 45 -3.37 -16.08 -15.63
CA LEU A 45 -2.32 -17.11 -15.62
C LEU A 45 -2.93 -18.46 -15.23
N SER A 46 -3.72 -18.52 -14.17
CA SER A 46 -4.38 -19.75 -13.72
C SER A 46 -5.30 -20.35 -14.79
N ALA A 47 -6.02 -19.51 -15.54
CA ALA A 47 -6.86 -19.95 -16.66
C ALA A 47 -6.01 -20.53 -17.80
N LEU A 48 -4.96 -19.82 -18.22
CA LEU A 48 -4.05 -20.26 -19.28
C LEU A 48 -3.42 -21.62 -18.95
N LEU A 49 -3.06 -21.87 -17.69
CA LEU A 49 -2.51 -23.15 -17.26
C LEU A 49 -3.50 -24.30 -17.41
N ARG A 50 -4.77 -24.06 -17.11
CA ARG A 50 -5.83 -25.07 -17.32
C ARG A 50 -6.02 -25.36 -18.81
N ASP A 51 -5.95 -24.33 -19.65
CA ASP A 51 -6.05 -24.50 -21.10
C ASP A 51 -4.85 -25.28 -21.66
N VAL A 52 -3.64 -25.01 -21.16
CA VAL A 52 -2.44 -25.78 -21.50
C VAL A 52 -2.59 -27.24 -21.06
N ASP A 53 -3.03 -27.50 -19.83
CA ASP A 53 -3.25 -28.87 -19.35
C ASP A 53 -4.31 -29.61 -20.17
N ALA A 54 -5.37 -28.93 -20.58
CA ALA A 54 -6.41 -29.48 -21.46
C ALA A 54 -5.87 -29.80 -22.86
N ALA A 55 -5.00 -28.94 -23.40
CA ALA A 55 -4.42 -29.10 -24.74
C ALA A 55 -3.34 -30.18 -24.81
N VAL A 56 -2.53 -30.34 -23.75
CA VAL A 56 -1.40 -31.28 -23.71
C VAL A 56 -1.86 -32.74 -23.60
N GLY A 57 -3.06 -32.98 -23.06
CA GLY A 57 -3.66 -34.31 -23.01
C GLY A 57 -2.98 -35.28 -22.04
N VAL A 58 -2.95 -36.58 -22.39
CA VAL A 58 -2.49 -37.67 -21.51
C VAL A 58 -1.42 -38.53 -22.17
N GLY A 59 -0.64 -39.25 -21.36
CA GLY A 59 0.44 -40.14 -21.80
C GLY A 59 1.84 -39.61 -21.47
N ASP A 60 2.87 -40.37 -21.85
CA ASP A 60 4.26 -40.08 -21.49
C ASP A 60 4.78 -38.73 -22.05
N PRO A 61 4.48 -38.32 -23.29
CA PRO A 61 4.86 -36.99 -23.79
C PRO A 61 4.21 -35.85 -22.99
N ALA A 62 2.93 -36.00 -22.62
CA ALA A 62 2.21 -35.05 -21.80
C ALA A 62 2.76 -34.96 -20.37
N ARG A 63 3.26 -36.08 -19.82
CA ARG A 63 3.94 -36.12 -18.53
C ARG A 63 5.29 -35.40 -18.60
N ALA A 64 6.08 -35.65 -19.64
CA ALA A 64 7.38 -35.00 -19.83
C ALA A 64 7.23 -33.48 -20.00
N PHE A 65 6.24 -33.02 -20.77
CA PHE A 65 5.91 -31.60 -20.89
C PHE A 65 5.58 -30.97 -19.53
N ARG A 66 4.68 -31.59 -18.75
CA ARG A 66 4.30 -31.07 -17.43
C ARG A 66 5.46 -31.00 -16.44
N GLN A 67 6.39 -31.96 -16.48
CA GLN A 67 7.58 -31.94 -15.63
C GLN A 67 8.53 -30.79 -15.97
N GLY A 68 8.68 -30.44 -17.26
CA GLY A 68 9.48 -29.28 -17.68
C GLY A 68 8.78 -27.94 -17.43
N PHE A 69 7.45 -27.90 -17.57
CA PHE A 69 6.66 -26.66 -17.50
C PHE A 69 6.27 -26.26 -16.06
N SER A 70 5.92 -27.22 -15.20
CA SER A 70 5.43 -26.95 -13.84
C SER A 70 6.37 -26.09 -12.97
N PRO A 71 7.71 -26.27 -13.00
CA PRO A 71 8.59 -25.46 -12.16
C PRO A 71 8.58 -23.97 -12.51
N ALA A 72 8.60 -23.64 -13.81
CA ALA A 72 8.56 -22.25 -14.27
C ALA A 72 7.23 -21.58 -13.91
N VAL A 73 6.14 -22.34 -14.01
CA VAL A 73 4.79 -21.91 -13.63
C VAL A 73 4.68 -21.66 -12.13
N ALA A 74 5.18 -22.59 -11.32
CA ALA A 74 5.17 -22.45 -9.86
C ALA A 74 5.95 -21.21 -9.42
N ALA A 75 7.13 -20.98 -10.01
CA ALA A 75 7.93 -19.79 -9.74
C ALA A 75 7.22 -18.49 -10.13
N ALA A 76 6.51 -18.47 -11.26
CA ALA A 76 5.72 -17.32 -11.68
C ALA A 76 4.54 -17.04 -10.73
N ALA A 77 3.83 -18.09 -10.30
CA ALA A 77 2.73 -17.97 -9.36
C ALA A 77 3.20 -17.49 -7.98
N GLU A 78 4.31 -18.03 -7.47
CA GLU A 78 4.94 -17.60 -6.22
C GLU A 78 5.41 -16.14 -6.27
N SER A 79 5.99 -15.71 -7.40
CA SER A 79 6.41 -14.31 -7.59
C SER A 79 5.22 -13.34 -7.60
N LEU A 80 4.08 -13.76 -8.17
CA LEU A 80 2.85 -12.96 -8.15
C LEU A 80 2.27 -12.87 -6.74
N ASP A 81 2.26 -13.97 -5.98
CA ASP A 81 1.80 -14.00 -4.59
C ASP A 81 2.67 -13.11 -3.68
N ASP A 82 4.01 -13.17 -3.81
CA ASP A 82 4.91 -12.27 -3.08
C ASP A 82 4.64 -10.80 -3.42
N ALA A 83 4.44 -10.49 -4.70
CA ALA A 83 4.13 -9.12 -5.13
C ALA A 83 2.79 -8.61 -4.56
N GLU A 84 1.73 -9.44 -4.59
CA GLU A 84 0.43 -9.14 -3.99
C GLU A 84 0.57 -8.86 -2.49
N ASN A 85 1.27 -9.74 -1.76
CA ASN A 85 1.48 -9.62 -0.31
C ASN A 85 2.25 -8.36 0.06
N ARG A 86 3.32 -8.04 -0.68
CA ARG A 86 4.14 -6.84 -0.43
C ARG A 86 3.40 -5.55 -0.72
N LEU A 87 2.59 -5.52 -1.78
CA LEU A 87 1.76 -4.35 -2.09
C LEU A 87 0.67 -4.15 -1.06
N ASP A 88 0.02 -5.20 -0.57
CA ASP A 88 -0.97 -5.07 0.51
C ASP A 88 -0.32 -4.59 1.81
N ALA A 89 0.86 -5.10 2.16
CA ALA A 89 1.62 -4.61 3.31
C ALA A 89 1.96 -3.12 3.19
N HIS A 90 2.41 -2.67 2.01
CA HIS A 90 2.67 -1.25 1.75
C HIS A 90 1.40 -0.39 1.83
N ARG A 91 0.28 -0.89 1.32
CA ARG A 91 -1.02 -0.23 1.43
C ARG A 91 -1.44 -0.06 2.89
N GLN A 92 -1.31 -1.10 3.71
CA GLN A 92 -1.64 -1.05 5.14
C GLN A 92 -0.78 -0.02 5.89
N VAL A 93 0.53 0.01 5.62
CA VAL A 93 1.43 1.01 6.19
C VAL A 93 1.03 2.43 5.77
N LEU A 94 0.74 2.65 4.48
CA LEU A 94 0.29 3.95 3.98
C LEU A 94 -1.01 4.41 4.67
N VAL A 95 -2.02 3.55 4.76
CA VAL A 95 -3.30 3.87 5.41
C VAL A 95 -3.09 4.20 6.89
N SER A 96 -2.36 3.37 7.62
CA SER A 96 -2.08 3.61 9.04
C SER A 96 -1.29 4.91 9.28
N GLY A 97 -0.37 5.25 8.37
CA GLY A 97 0.38 6.50 8.42
C GLY A 97 -0.52 7.72 8.18
N VAL A 98 -1.45 7.65 7.23
CA VAL A 98 -2.43 8.72 6.98
C VAL A 98 -3.35 8.92 8.19
N ASP A 99 -3.84 7.84 8.79
CA ASP A 99 -4.71 7.92 9.97
C ASP A 99 -3.98 8.56 11.17
N ALA A 100 -2.70 8.21 11.38
CA ALA A 100 -1.88 8.79 12.44
C ALA A 100 -1.62 10.30 12.22
N LEU A 101 -1.40 10.70 10.96
CA LEU A 101 -1.24 12.11 10.59
C LEU A 101 -2.52 12.92 10.86
N LEU A 102 -3.68 12.37 10.49
CA LEU A 102 -4.98 12.99 10.75
C LEU A 102 -5.27 13.10 12.25
N ALA A 103 -4.95 12.08 13.04
CA ALA A 103 -5.11 12.12 14.49
C ALA A 103 -4.23 13.21 15.13
N THR A 104 -2.98 13.33 14.68
CA THR A 104 -2.05 14.35 15.17
C THR A 104 -2.51 15.76 14.83
N ASP A 105 -3.05 15.99 13.63
CA ASP A 105 -3.61 17.29 13.21
C ASP A 105 -4.85 17.67 14.03
N ALA A 106 -5.72 16.70 14.32
CA ALA A 106 -6.88 16.90 15.18
C ALA A 106 -6.47 17.30 16.61
N ASP A 107 -5.49 16.58 17.20
CA ASP A 107 -4.97 16.89 18.53
C ASP A 107 -4.35 18.29 18.58
N ALA A 108 -3.53 18.67 17.59
CA ALA A 108 -2.95 20.00 17.48
C ALA A 108 -4.02 21.10 17.40
N SER A 109 -5.07 20.88 16.60
CA SER A 109 -6.19 21.82 16.45
C SER A 109 -6.98 22.01 17.74
N THR A 110 -7.19 20.95 18.52
CA THR A 110 -7.88 21.06 19.83
C THR A 110 -7.05 21.79 20.88
N HIS A 111 -5.73 21.70 20.82
CA HIS A 111 -4.83 22.38 21.75
C HIS A 111 -4.78 23.90 21.51
N ILE A 112 -4.74 24.31 20.23
CA ILE A 112 -4.78 25.73 19.83
C ILE A 112 -6.11 26.38 20.25
N GLY A 113 -7.25 25.72 19.99
CA GLY A 113 -8.57 26.24 20.35
C GLY A 113 -8.81 26.42 21.86
N ARG A 114 -8.01 25.77 22.71
CA ARG A 114 -8.07 25.90 24.18
C ARG A 114 -7.07 26.93 24.73
N GLY A 115 -6.00 27.24 23.97
CA GLY A 115 -5.00 28.26 24.32
C GLY A 115 -5.48 29.70 24.16
N ASP A 116 -6.40 29.95 23.23
CA ASP A 116 -6.94 31.29 22.91
C ASP A 116 -8.14 31.74 23.80
N VAL A 117 -8.50 30.98 24.85
CA VAL A 117 -9.64 31.29 25.75
C VAL A 117 -9.17 31.89 27.09
N ARG A 118 -8.14 32.75 27.10
CA ARG A 118 -7.71 33.47 28.31
C ARG A 118 -7.54 34.96 28.10
#